data_AF-A0A9P4S8J3-F1
#
_entry.id   AF-A0A9P4S8J3-F1
#
_cell.length_a   1.000
_cell.length_b   1.000
_cell.length_c   1.000
_cell.angle_alpha   90.00
_cell.angle_beta   90.00
_cell.angle_gamma   90.00
#
_symmetry.space_group_name_H-M   'P 1'
#
loop_
_entity.id
_entity.type
_entity.pdbx_description
1 polymer ?
#
loop_
_entity_poly.entity_id
_entity_poly.type
_entity_poly.pdbx_seq_one_letter_code
_entity_poly.pdbx_strand_id
1 'polypeptide(L)'
;MHLEERQFEDLPESLSPTTTTRRSSQDDERPTTRPSSRTSVIAAQPTLTDTALPSPFDTNLGNNFTSPACPAFFNDFLKNSTFKSCLPISVLLRNSNSFFIATKNLVTITRTLDASCNADFRVCSALMEELGAKITDDAFCGSDFERENPMVIQAYEGFLAYQPLYQAACTRDVSGSYCFATAITNRSSISDSYPYYLPVGVAWPGGARPSCNECLKGIMRVFSDFASNKTQLIHETYQPAAQQMNIACGPEFINTTIPVKQNGSSDLHVSSSSLVTFVALLVTVFTLLL
;
A
#
# COMPACT_ATOMS: atom_id res chain seq x y z
N MET A 1 -18.26 -38.40 -25.23
CA MET A 1 -18.36 -38.89 -23.83
C MET A 1 -19.14 -37.82 -23.08
N HIS A 2 -20.45 -37.77 -23.36
CA HIS A 2 -21.55 -38.27 -22.51
C HIS A 2 -21.74 -37.39 -21.27
N LEU A 3 -22.77 -36.54 -21.38
CA LEU A 3 -23.46 -35.83 -20.31
C LEU A 3 -24.15 -36.85 -19.40
N GLU A 4 -24.13 -36.64 -18.09
CA GLU A 4 -25.12 -37.20 -17.17
C GLU A 4 -25.59 -36.11 -16.20
N GLU A 5 -26.82 -35.65 -16.41
CA GLU A 5 -27.73 -35.15 -15.39
C GLU A 5 -28.24 -36.31 -14.53
N ARG A 6 -28.46 -36.08 -13.23
CA ARG A 6 -29.59 -36.53 -12.38
C ARG A 6 -29.43 -35.89 -11.00
N GLN A 7 -30.44 -35.65 -10.17
CA GLN A 7 -31.86 -35.38 -10.28
C GLN A 7 -32.25 -34.91 -8.86
N PHE A 8 -33.20 -33.97 -8.80
CA PHE A 8 -33.79 -33.34 -7.63
C PHE A 8 -34.65 -34.35 -6.84
N GLU A 9 -34.55 -34.40 -5.51
CA GLU A 9 -35.50 -35.11 -4.64
C GLU A 9 -35.89 -34.25 -3.42
N ASP A 10 -37.21 -34.21 -3.22
CA ASP A 10 -38.02 -33.37 -2.36
C ASP A 10 -37.86 -33.62 -0.85
N LEU A 11 -38.08 -32.57 -0.04
CA LEU A 11 -38.46 -32.70 1.37
C LEU A 11 -39.69 -31.82 1.66
N PRO A 12 -40.75 -32.35 2.32
CA PRO A 12 -42.08 -31.75 2.31
C PRO A 12 -42.34 -30.72 3.42
N GLU A 13 -43.16 -29.76 3.05
CA GLU A 13 -43.84 -28.75 3.87
C GLU A 13 -45.15 -29.31 4.44
N SER A 14 -45.45 -29.09 5.73
CA SER A 14 -46.69 -29.52 6.38
C SER A 14 -47.20 -28.51 7.43
N LEU A 15 -48.05 -27.59 6.95
CA LEU A 15 -49.34 -27.08 7.46
C LEU A 15 -49.75 -27.12 8.97
N SER A 16 -50.25 -25.93 9.40
CA SER A 16 -51.00 -25.45 10.60
C SER A 16 -52.30 -26.22 10.97
N PRO A 17 -53.28 -25.75 11.82
CA PRO A 17 -53.43 -24.56 12.71
C PRO A 17 -54.11 -24.82 14.10
N THR A 18 -54.23 -23.80 14.99
CA THR A 18 -55.32 -23.74 16.01
C THR A 18 -55.71 -22.29 16.37
N THR A 19 -57.02 -22.05 16.25
CA THR A 19 -57.95 -20.91 16.49
C THR A 19 -58.11 -20.63 18.02
N THR A 20 -58.06 -19.41 18.58
CA THR A 20 -59.05 -18.30 18.65
C THR A 20 -59.68 -18.05 20.04
N THR A 21 -59.49 -16.81 20.54
CA THR A 21 -60.39 -15.92 21.35
C THR A 21 -60.67 -16.15 22.84
N ARG A 22 -60.37 -15.15 23.69
CA ARG A 22 -61.39 -14.39 24.46
C ARG A 22 -60.91 -13.01 24.97
N ARG A 23 -61.80 -12.04 24.77
CA ARG A 23 -61.81 -10.62 25.15
C ARG A 23 -62.37 -10.42 26.57
N SER A 24 -61.84 -9.47 27.33
CA SER A 24 -62.59 -8.75 28.39
C SER A 24 -62.07 -7.31 28.50
N SER A 25 -63.00 -6.42 28.83
CA SER A 25 -62.97 -4.96 28.62
C SER A 25 -62.95 -4.18 29.95
N GLN A 26 -62.79 -2.84 29.84
CA GLN A 26 -63.09 -1.72 30.78
C GLN A 26 -61.95 -1.30 31.73
N ASP A 27 -61.34 -0.11 31.55
CA ASP A 27 -61.76 1.28 31.89
C ASP A 27 -61.81 1.46 33.44
N ASP A 28 -61.23 2.45 34.13
CA ASP A 28 -60.99 3.86 33.84
C ASP A 28 -60.02 4.49 34.90
N GLU A 29 -59.54 5.71 34.62
CA GLU A 29 -59.08 6.77 35.55
C GLU A 29 -57.67 6.80 36.22
N ARG A 30 -56.95 7.88 35.92
CA ARG A 30 -55.64 8.43 36.41
C ARG A 30 -55.98 9.60 37.41
N PRO A 31 -55.10 10.27 38.23
CA PRO A 31 -53.60 10.29 38.37
C PRO A 31 -53.01 10.26 39.79
N THR A 32 -51.78 9.77 39.94
CA THR A 32 -50.84 10.35 40.92
C THR A 32 -49.38 10.34 40.43
N THR A 33 -48.75 11.49 40.60
CA THR A 33 -47.38 11.97 40.31
C THR A 33 -46.19 11.09 40.74
N ARG A 34 -45.14 11.01 39.88
CA ARG A 34 -43.72 10.89 40.29
C ARG A 34 -42.79 11.35 39.14
N PRO A 35 -41.53 11.75 39.42
CA PRO A 35 -40.86 12.85 38.74
C PRO A 35 -40.01 12.41 37.55
N SER A 36 -39.67 13.41 36.75
CA SER A 36 -38.79 13.36 35.59
C SER A 36 -37.43 12.74 35.90
N SER A 37 -37.17 11.56 35.34
CA SER A 37 -35.81 11.04 35.15
C SER A 37 -35.43 11.33 33.70
N ARG A 38 -34.58 12.34 33.49
CA ARG A 38 -33.92 12.58 32.21
C ARG A 38 -32.97 11.40 31.97
N THR A 39 -33.38 10.47 31.11
CA THR A 39 -32.46 9.46 30.57
C THR A 39 -31.46 10.18 29.68
N SER A 40 -30.30 10.50 30.24
CA SER A 40 -29.12 10.88 29.47
C SER A 40 -28.74 9.67 28.62
N VAL A 41 -28.98 9.76 27.31
CA VAL A 41 -28.43 8.81 26.34
C VAL A 41 -26.93 9.11 26.28
N ILE A 42 -26.16 8.41 27.11
CA ILE A 42 -24.70 8.36 26.96
C ILE A 42 -24.48 7.64 25.64
N ALA A 43 -24.13 8.41 24.60
CA ALA A 43 -23.56 7.86 23.39
C ALA A 43 -22.32 7.05 23.80
N ALA A 44 -22.38 5.73 23.65
CA ALA A 44 -21.22 4.89 23.83
C ALA A 44 -20.20 5.29 22.76
N GLN A 45 -19.17 6.01 23.18
CA GLN A 45 -17.97 6.23 22.38
C GLN A 45 -17.38 4.83 22.11
N PRO A 46 -17.09 4.45 20.86
CA PRO A 46 -16.55 3.13 20.59
C PRO A 46 -15.22 3.02 21.35
N THR A 47 -15.19 2.13 22.33
CA THR A 47 -13.94 1.69 22.94
C THR A 47 -13.13 1.08 21.79
N LEU A 48 -12.08 1.79 21.37
CA LEU A 48 -11.08 1.26 20.46
C LEU A 48 -10.48 0.04 21.16
N THR A 49 -11.01 -1.15 20.89
CA THR A 49 -10.29 -2.38 21.19
C THR A 49 -8.96 -2.26 20.47
N ASP A 50 -7.88 -2.32 21.25
CA ASP A 50 -6.51 -2.23 20.76
C ASP A 50 -6.25 -3.45 19.88
N THR A 51 -6.69 -3.38 18.63
CA THR A 51 -6.45 -4.42 17.65
C THR A 51 -4.98 -4.32 17.34
N ALA A 52 -4.22 -5.36 17.70
CA ALA A 52 -2.79 -5.41 17.49
C ALA A 52 -2.45 -5.05 16.03
N LEU A 53 -1.45 -4.19 15.85
CA LEU A 53 -0.93 -3.85 14.53
C LEU A 53 -0.41 -5.12 13.84
N PRO A 54 -0.54 -5.21 12.51
CA PRO A 54 -0.15 -6.42 11.80
C PRO A 54 1.37 -6.61 11.80
N SER A 55 1.81 -7.86 11.67
CA SER A 55 3.22 -8.21 11.55
C SER A 55 3.45 -8.96 10.24
N PRO A 56 4.56 -8.69 9.51
CA PRO A 56 4.94 -9.54 8.41
C PRO A 56 5.36 -10.91 8.95
N PHE A 57 5.21 -11.94 8.12
CA PHE A 57 5.59 -13.31 8.44
C PHE A 57 4.97 -13.81 9.75
N ASP A 58 3.70 -13.46 9.97
CA ASP A 58 2.93 -13.83 11.17
C ASP A 58 2.26 -15.21 11.08
N THR A 59 2.55 -15.93 10.00
CA THR A 59 2.29 -17.35 9.83
C THR A 59 3.56 -18.15 10.08
N ASN A 60 3.48 -19.48 10.01
CA ASN A 60 4.67 -20.31 10.12
C ASN A 60 5.59 -20.07 8.91
N LEU A 61 6.86 -19.69 9.15
CA LEU A 61 7.91 -19.52 8.12
C LEU A 61 8.20 -20.80 7.33
N GLY A 62 7.79 -21.96 7.85
CA GLY A 62 8.10 -23.27 7.30
C GLY A 62 9.50 -23.74 7.69
N ASN A 63 9.86 -24.94 7.24
CA ASN A 63 11.13 -25.60 7.55
C ASN A 63 12.01 -25.81 6.31
N ASN A 64 11.63 -25.24 5.17
CA ASN A 64 12.32 -25.44 3.90
C ASN A 64 13.45 -24.42 3.72
N PHE A 65 14.45 -24.44 4.61
CA PHE A 65 15.64 -23.59 4.51
C PHE A 65 16.89 -24.47 4.38
N THR A 66 17.85 -24.01 3.59
CA THR A 66 19.07 -24.76 3.29
C THR A 66 20.06 -24.74 4.45
N SER A 67 20.01 -23.69 5.28
CA SER A 67 20.87 -23.48 6.44
C SER A 67 20.08 -22.89 7.61
N PRO A 68 20.45 -23.14 8.88
CA PRO A 68 19.83 -22.46 10.03
C PRO A 68 20.10 -20.95 10.08
N ALA A 69 21.06 -20.43 9.31
CA ALA A 69 21.38 -19.01 9.25
C ALA A 69 20.19 -18.16 8.74
N CYS A 70 19.47 -18.66 7.73
CA CYS A 70 18.36 -17.91 7.14
C CYS A 70 17.16 -17.75 8.09
N PRO A 71 16.60 -18.81 8.71
CA PRO A 71 15.54 -18.63 9.70
C PRO A 71 16.02 -17.84 10.93
N ALA A 72 17.31 -17.87 11.29
CA ALA A 72 17.85 -16.99 12.33
C ALA A 72 17.78 -15.51 11.91
N PHE A 73 18.20 -15.18 10.67
CA PHE A 73 18.06 -13.83 10.11
C PHE A 73 16.62 -13.34 10.11
N PHE A 74 15.65 -14.18 9.72
CA PHE A 74 14.23 -13.85 9.80
C PHE A 74 13.80 -13.51 11.23
N ASN A 75 14.18 -14.35 12.20
CA ASN A 75 13.87 -14.10 13.60
C ASN A 75 14.48 -12.79 14.11
N ASP A 76 15.68 -12.44 13.66
CA ASP A 76 16.40 -11.25 14.11
C ASP A 76 15.72 -9.97 13.60
N PHE A 77 15.47 -9.84 12.30
CA PHE A 77 14.81 -8.63 11.78
C PHE A 77 13.35 -8.53 12.25
N LEU A 78 12.64 -9.66 12.40
CA LEU A 78 11.27 -9.66 12.94
C LEU A 78 11.20 -9.26 14.40
N LYS A 79 12.28 -9.42 15.18
CA LYS A 79 12.38 -8.95 16.57
C LYS A 79 12.91 -7.53 16.69
N ASN A 80 13.58 -7.02 15.67
CA ASN A 80 14.14 -5.67 15.64
C ASN A 80 13.02 -4.60 15.86
N SER A 81 13.19 -3.76 16.88
CA SER A 81 12.19 -2.76 17.26
C SER A 81 12.02 -1.68 16.19
N THR A 82 13.09 -1.27 15.52
CA THR A 82 13.05 -0.32 14.41
C THR A 82 12.24 -0.90 13.26
N PHE A 83 12.50 -2.15 12.87
CA PHE A 83 11.75 -2.84 11.82
C PHE A 83 10.25 -2.89 12.15
N LYS A 84 9.89 -3.24 13.39
CA LYS A 84 8.48 -3.23 13.85
C LYS A 84 7.86 -1.85 13.79
N SER A 85 8.58 -0.80 14.17
CA SER A 85 8.08 0.58 14.11
C SER A 85 7.88 1.07 12.69
N CYS A 86 8.62 0.54 11.72
CA CYS A 86 8.48 0.90 10.31
C CYS A 86 7.19 0.38 9.68
N LEU A 87 6.63 -0.71 10.22
CA LEU A 87 5.41 -1.37 9.74
C LEU A 87 5.32 -1.39 8.20
N PRO A 88 6.32 -2.02 7.52
CA PRO A 88 6.50 -1.85 6.09
C PRO A 88 5.36 -2.49 5.30
N ILE A 89 4.48 -1.67 4.71
CA ILE A 89 3.36 -2.13 3.86
C ILE A 89 3.87 -3.05 2.75
N SER A 90 5.05 -2.79 2.20
CA SER A 90 5.69 -3.60 1.17
C SER A 90 5.93 -5.06 1.57
N VAL A 91 6.29 -5.32 2.83
CA VAL A 91 6.50 -6.69 3.34
C VAL A 91 5.18 -7.30 3.82
N LEU A 92 4.29 -6.49 4.39
CA LEU A 92 2.97 -6.90 4.86
C LEU A 92 2.06 -7.39 3.72
N LEU A 93 2.14 -6.75 2.54
CA LEU A 93 1.28 -7.02 1.38
C LEU A 93 1.37 -8.46 0.85
N ARG A 94 2.45 -9.18 1.12
CA ARG A 94 2.68 -10.55 0.62
C ARG A 94 2.52 -11.62 1.69
N ASN A 95 3.01 -11.38 2.91
CA ASN A 95 3.18 -12.42 3.92
C ASN A 95 2.62 -12.06 5.30
N SER A 96 1.54 -11.29 5.37
CA SER A 96 0.90 -10.96 6.65
C SER A 96 -0.58 -11.30 6.66
N ASN A 97 -0.93 -12.37 7.36
CA ASN A 97 -2.32 -12.77 7.56
C ASN A 97 -3.08 -11.70 8.38
N SER A 98 -2.47 -11.13 9.41
CA SER A 98 -3.04 -10.04 10.19
C SER A 98 -3.25 -8.77 9.35
N PHE A 99 -2.36 -8.46 8.41
CA PHE A 99 -2.58 -7.36 7.46
C PHE A 99 -3.76 -7.66 6.55
N PHE A 100 -3.84 -8.85 5.97
CA PHE A 100 -4.98 -9.22 5.12
C PHE A 100 -6.31 -9.19 5.89
N ILE A 101 -6.31 -9.52 7.18
CA ILE A 101 -7.48 -9.32 8.05
C ILE A 101 -7.79 -7.83 8.21
N ALA A 102 -6.76 -6.99 8.47
CA ALA A 102 -6.93 -5.54 8.60
C ALA A 102 -7.52 -4.90 7.33
N THR A 103 -7.12 -5.35 6.14
CA THR A 103 -7.63 -4.82 4.86
C THR A 103 -9.14 -5.01 4.66
N LYS A 104 -9.78 -5.91 5.41
CA LYS A 104 -11.23 -6.19 5.32
C LYS A 104 -12.08 -5.13 6.01
N ASN A 105 -11.47 -4.22 6.78
CA ASN A 105 -12.16 -3.19 7.54
C ASN A 105 -11.47 -1.83 7.37
N LEU A 106 -12.23 -0.81 6.94
CA LEU A 106 -11.71 0.52 6.67
C LEU A 106 -11.01 1.17 7.88
N VAL A 107 -11.56 1.01 9.08
CA VAL A 107 -10.98 1.59 10.31
C VAL A 107 -9.67 0.90 10.64
N THR A 108 -9.63 -0.43 10.61
CA THR A 108 -8.42 -1.21 10.94
C THR A 108 -7.28 -0.97 9.96
N ILE A 109 -7.56 -0.92 8.66
CA ILE A 109 -6.53 -0.61 7.66
C ILE A 109 -6.06 0.84 7.74
N THR A 110 -6.95 1.79 8.03
CA THR A 110 -6.58 3.20 8.23
C THR A 110 -5.65 3.35 9.42
N ARG A 111 -5.93 2.67 10.55
CA ARG A 111 -5.05 2.66 11.72
C ARG A 111 -3.67 2.06 11.42
N THR A 112 -3.63 1.01 10.59
CA THR A 112 -2.37 0.40 10.13
C THR A 112 -1.56 1.40 9.29
N LEU A 113 -2.23 2.09 8.36
CA LEU A 113 -1.59 3.12 7.54
C LEU A 113 -1.12 4.31 8.38
N ASP A 114 -1.89 4.76 9.37
CA ASP A 114 -1.46 5.82 10.30
C ASP A 114 -0.19 5.42 11.06
N ALA A 115 -0.07 4.18 11.50
CA ALA A 115 1.16 3.71 12.14
C ALA A 115 2.35 3.67 11.15
N SER A 116 2.14 3.13 9.93
CA SER A 116 3.18 3.02 8.91
C SER A 116 3.64 4.40 8.41
N CYS A 117 2.70 5.29 8.09
CA CYS A 117 2.96 6.61 7.51
C CYS A 117 3.50 7.64 8.52
N ASN A 118 3.42 7.35 9.82
CA ASN A 118 4.09 8.14 10.87
C ASN A 118 5.49 7.63 11.20
N ALA A 119 5.92 6.49 10.64
CA ALA A 119 7.27 6.00 10.82
C ALA A 119 8.30 6.92 10.13
N ASP A 120 9.50 7.02 10.69
CA ASP A 120 10.59 7.80 10.11
C ASP A 120 11.03 7.18 8.78
N PHE A 121 10.64 7.81 7.68
CA PHE A 121 10.93 7.33 6.33
C PHE A 121 12.41 7.08 6.09
N ARG A 122 13.30 7.94 6.61
CA ARG A 122 14.75 7.84 6.34
C ARG A 122 15.37 6.68 7.12
N VAL A 123 15.02 6.53 8.38
CA VAL A 123 15.48 5.41 9.21
C VAL A 123 14.98 4.09 8.64
N CYS A 124 13.71 4.03 8.28
CA CYS A 124 13.09 2.81 7.78
C CYS A 124 13.58 2.43 6.38
N SER A 125 13.74 3.40 5.47
CA SER A 125 14.29 3.13 4.14
C SER A 125 15.72 2.59 4.21
N ALA A 126 16.59 3.21 5.02
CA ALA A 126 17.95 2.73 5.23
C ALA A 126 17.98 1.30 5.81
N LEU A 127 17.10 1.00 6.79
CA LEU A 127 17.00 -0.35 7.35
C LEU A 127 16.55 -1.38 6.31
N MET A 128 15.55 -1.06 5.47
CA MET A 128 15.08 -1.99 4.45
C MET A 128 16.14 -2.23 3.37
N GLU A 129 16.90 -1.20 2.99
CA GLU A 129 18.06 -1.35 2.08
C GLU A 129 19.12 -2.27 2.69
N GLU A 130 19.44 -2.10 3.97
CA GLU A 130 20.39 -2.97 4.68
C GLU A 130 19.90 -4.44 4.73
N LEU A 131 18.62 -4.66 5.06
CA LEU A 131 18.03 -6.00 5.09
C LEU A 131 17.99 -6.64 3.70
N GLY A 132 17.69 -5.83 2.66
CA GLY A 132 17.74 -6.26 1.26
C GLY A 132 19.13 -6.66 0.79
N ALA A 133 20.19 -6.03 1.30
CA ALA A 133 21.57 -6.44 1.01
C ALA A 133 21.97 -7.70 1.80
N LYS A 134 21.57 -7.81 3.07
CA LYS A 134 21.90 -8.97 3.91
C LYS A 134 21.22 -10.25 3.44
N ILE A 135 19.98 -10.18 2.98
CA ILE A 135 19.22 -11.39 2.62
C ILE A 135 19.81 -12.12 1.39
N THR A 136 20.58 -11.44 0.55
CA THR A 136 21.27 -12.05 -0.60
C THR A 136 22.67 -12.56 -0.26
N ASP A 137 23.18 -12.28 0.93
CA ASP A 137 24.51 -12.68 1.38
C ASP A 137 24.50 -14.10 1.99
N ASP A 138 25.51 -14.89 1.64
CA ASP A 138 25.66 -16.30 2.05
C ASP A 138 25.71 -16.50 3.57
N ALA A 139 26.13 -15.49 4.32
CA ALA A 139 26.14 -15.52 5.78
C ALA A 139 24.73 -15.52 6.38
N PHE A 140 23.71 -15.14 5.60
CA PHE A 140 22.31 -15.09 6.04
C PHE A 140 21.45 -16.05 5.23
N CYS A 141 20.97 -15.63 4.06
CA CYS A 141 20.01 -16.36 3.24
C CYS A 141 20.50 -16.59 1.80
N GLY A 142 21.74 -16.26 1.45
CA GLY A 142 22.26 -16.31 0.07
C GLY A 142 21.96 -17.63 -0.66
N SER A 143 22.27 -18.78 -0.05
CA SER A 143 21.95 -20.08 -0.65
C SER A 143 20.44 -20.32 -0.85
N ASP A 144 19.58 -19.81 0.02
CA ASP A 144 18.12 -19.93 -0.13
C ASP A 144 17.58 -18.91 -1.14
N PHE A 145 18.23 -17.74 -1.26
CA PHE A 145 17.95 -16.72 -2.27
C PHE A 145 18.26 -17.25 -3.67
N GLU A 146 19.44 -17.84 -3.89
CA GLU A 146 19.85 -18.45 -5.17
C GLU A 146 18.93 -19.60 -5.61
N ARG A 147 18.31 -20.29 -4.64
CA ARG A 147 17.34 -21.37 -4.88
C ARG A 147 15.90 -20.89 -5.01
N GLU A 148 15.70 -19.58 -5.10
CA GLU A 148 14.39 -18.94 -5.22
C GLU A 148 13.41 -19.37 -4.12
N ASN A 149 13.92 -19.51 -2.88
CA ASN A 149 13.06 -19.83 -1.76
C ASN A 149 11.94 -18.79 -1.64
N PRO A 150 10.64 -19.20 -1.69
CA PRO A 150 9.55 -18.24 -1.75
C PRO A 150 9.49 -17.27 -0.57
N MET A 151 9.92 -17.67 0.63
CA MET A 151 9.93 -16.78 1.79
C MET A 151 11.03 -15.73 1.67
N VAL A 152 12.21 -16.15 1.20
CA VAL A 152 13.38 -15.30 1.01
C VAL A 152 13.15 -14.31 -0.13
N ILE A 153 12.67 -14.78 -1.28
CA ILE A 153 12.35 -13.91 -2.43
C ILE A 153 11.31 -12.87 -2.03
N GLN A 154 10.21 -13.27 -1.39
CA GLN A 154 9.18 -12.31 -1.00
C GLN A 154 9.65 -11.28 0.04
N ALA A 155 10.53 -11.67 0.97
CA ALA A 155 11.14 -10.73 1.90
C ALA A 155 12.02 -9.72 1.15
N TYR A 156 12.89 -10.20 0.26
CA TYR A 156 13.76 -9.37 -0.57
C TYR A 156 12.96 -8.38 -1.44
N GLU A 157 11.94 -8.86 -2.16
CA GLU A 157 11.04 -8.02 -2.97
C GLU A 157 10.36 -6.95 -2.09
N GLY A 158 9.88 -7.33 -0.90
CA GLY A 158 9.28 -6.42 0.06
C GLY A 158 10.25 -5.36 0.59
N PHE A 159 11.52 -5.70 0.80
CA PHE A 159 12.55 -4.74 1.23
C PHE A 159 12.86 -3.74 0.12
N LEU A 160 13.06 -4.19 -1.12
CA LEU A 160 13.30 -3.30 -2.26
C LEU A 160 12.13 -2.35 -2.52
N ALA A 161 10.91 -2.87 -2.40
CA ALA A 161 9.68 -2.13 -2.68
C ALA A 161 9.26 -1.15 -1.56
N TYR A 162 10.02 -1.06 -0.46
CA TYR A 162 9.64 -0.23 0.69
C TYR A 162 9.41 1.23 0.32
N GLN A 163 10.38 1.87 -0.36
CA GLN A 163 10.28 3.29 -0.71
C GLN A 163 9.08 3.63 -1.60
N PRO A 164 8.88 2.97 -2.76
CA PRO A 164 7.73 3.27 -3.62
C PRO A 164 6.40 2.98 -2.91
N LEU A 165 6.31 1.91 -2.12
CA LEU A 165 5.05 1.55 -1.44
C LEU A 165 4.74 2.40 -0.23
N TYR A 166 5.74 2.85 0.52
CA TYR A 166 5.53 3.83 1.58
C TYR A 166 4.89 5.10 1.01
N GLN A 167 5.47 5.66 -0.04
CA GLN A 167 4.96 6.90 -0.65
C GLN A 167 3.56 6.72 -1.26
N ALA A 168 3.32 5.60 -1.94
CA ALA A 168 2.01 5.31 -2.53
C ALA A 168 0.94 5.04 -1.45
N ALA A 169 1.22 4.20 -0.46
CA ALA A 169 0.27 3.85 0.59
C ALA A 169 -0.11 5.05 1.47
N CYS A 170 0.83 5.99 1.66
CA CYS A 170 0.62 7.22 2.41
C CYS A 170 -0.02 8.35 1.60
N THR A 171 -0.30 8.14 0.31
CA THR A 171 -1.05 9.11 -0.49
C THR A 171 -2.50 9.19 0.00
N ARG A 172 -2.98 10.41 0.22
CA ARG A 172 -4.36 10.71 0.63
C ARG A 172 -5.10 11.44 -0.47
N ASP A 173 -6.41 11.25 -0.52
CA ASP A 173 -7.30 12.03 -1.37
C ASP A 173 -7.59 13.42 -0.77
N VAL A 174 -8.39 14.22 -1.48
CA VAL A 174 -8.78 15.57 -1.06
C VAL A 174 -9.62 15.62 0.22
N SER A 175 -10.25 14.49 0.60
CA SER A 175 -10.99 14.36 1.87
C SER A 175 -10.07 14.00 3.05
N GLY A 176 -8.79 13.72 2.76
CA GLY A 176 -7.82 13.25 3.75
C GLY A 176 -7.85 11.73 3.96
N SER A 177 -8.65 10.98 3.19
CA SER A 177 -8.70 9.52 3.29
C SER A 177 -7.51 8.89 2.55
N TYR A 178 -6.91 7.83 3.10
CA TYR A 178 -5.84 7.12 2.39
C TYR A 178 -6.38 6.46 1.12
N CYS A 179 -5.70 6.71 0.00
CA CYS A 179 -6.03 6.09 -1.27
C CYS A 179 -5.97 4.56 -1.18
N PHE A 180 -5.01 4.00 -0.42
CA PHE A 180 -4.89 2.55 -0.24
C PHE A 180 -6.07 1.98 0.54
N ALA A 181 -6.46 2.63 1.64
CA ALA A 181 -7.57 2.18 2.47
C ALA A 181 -8.88 2.13 1.67
N THR A 182 -9.16 3.19 0.90
CA THR A 182 -10.33 3.24 0.02
C THR A 182 -10.26 2.16 -1.06
N ALA A 183 -9.11 2.02 -1.72
CA ALA A 183 -8.92 1.04 -2.79
C ALA A 183 -9.09 -0.42 -2.33
N ILE A 184 -8.45 -0.81 -1.23
CA ILE A 184 -8.44 -2.21 -0.76
C ILE A 184 -9.76 -2.62 -0.10
N THR A 185 -10.55 -1.65 0.39
CA THR A 185 -11.88 -1.91 0.98
C THR A 185 -13.03 -1.74 -0.03
N ASN A 186 -12.74 -1.24 -1.23
CA ASN A 186 -13.73 -1.05 -2.29
C ASN A 186 -14.14 -2.40 -2.92
N ARG A 187 -15.24 -2.96 -2.43
CA ARG A 187 -15.80 -4.22 -2.95
C ARG A 187 -16.40 -4.10 -4.35
N SER A 188 -16.66 -2.89 -4.84
CA SER A 188 -17.21 -2.64 -6.17
C SER A 188 -16.13 -2.54 -7.26
N SER A 189 -14.90 -2.17 -6.90
CA SER A 189 -13.76 -2.13 -7.82
C SER A 189 -12.52 -2.73 -7.16
N ILE A 190 -12.43 -4.05 -7.19
CA ILE A 190 -11.26 -4.79 -6.65
C ILE A 190 -9.95 -4.40 -7.35
N SER A 191 -10.04 -3.93 -8.61
CA SER A 191 -8.90 -3.51 -9.43
C SER A 191 -8.19 -2.27 -8.87
N ASP A 192 -8.85 -1.50 -8.00
CA ASP A 192 -8.25 -0.29 -7.39
C ASP A 192 -7.06 -0.63 -6.50
N SER A 193 -7.00 -1.85 -5.98
CA SER A 193 -5.91 -2.33 -5.12
C SER A 193 -4.69 -2.85 -5.88
N TYR A 194 -4.86 -3.27 -7.14
CA TYR A 194 -3.80 -3.89 -7.94
C TYR A 194 -2.56 -3.02 -8.16
N PRO A 195 -2.64 -1.67 -8.30
CA PRO A 195 -1.44 -0.85 -8.46
C PRO A 195 -0.43 -1.04 -7.33
N TYR A 196 -0.88 -1.28 -6.10
CA TYR A 196 -0.01 -1.45 -4.93
C TYR A 196 0.79 -2.75 -4.94
N TYR A 197 0.53 -3.66 -5.87
CA TYR A 197 1.31 -4.88 -6.04
C TYR A 197 2.40 -4.75 -7.12
N LEU A 198 2.37 -3.68 -7.94
CA LEU A 198 3.37 -3.44 -8.98
C LEU A 198 4.80 -3.34 -8.41
N PRO A 199 5.05 -2.63 -7.29
CA PRO A 199 6.43 -2.48 -6.79
C PRO A 199 7.01 -3.77 -6.21
N VAL A 200 6.18 -4.75 -5.86
CA VAL A 200 6.61 -6.10 -5.42
C VAL A 200 6.59 -7.10 -6.58
N GLY A 201 6.72 -6.62 -7.82
CA GLY A 201 6.92 -7.44 -9.01
C GLY A 201 5.65 -8.11 -9.57
N VAL A 202 4.48 -7.86 -9.01
CA VAL A 202 3.23 -8.44 -9.53
C VAL A 202 2.76 -7.62 -10.72
N ALA A 203 2.72 -8.25 -11.90
CA ALA A 203 2.24 -7.61 -13.11
C ALA A 203 0.76 -7.24 -13.02
N TRP A 204 0.38 -6.16 -13.70
CA TRP A 204 -1.01 -5.73 -13.83
C TRP A 204 -1.87 -6.83 -14.49
N PRO A 205 -2.97 -7.28 -13.87
CA PRO A 205 -3.84 -8.28 -14.47
C PRO A 205 -4.48 -7.79 -15.77
N GLY A 206 -4.33 -8.59 -16.84
CA GLY A 206 -4.96 -8.30 -18.14
C GLY A 206 -6.47 -8.13 -18.00
N GLY A 207 -7.01 -7.04 -18.56
CA GLY A 207 -8.46 -6.76 -18.54
C GLY A 207 -8.98 -6.14 -17.23
N ALA A 208 -8.17 -5.98 -16.20
CA ALA A 208 -8.57 -5.24 -14.99
C ALA A 208 -8.93 -3.78 -15.33
N ARG A 209 -10.01 -3.28 -14.72
CA ARG A 209 -10.55 -1.94 -14.95
C ARG A 209 -10.65 -1.21 -13.60
N PRO A 210 -9.73 -0.30 -13.27
CA PRO A 210 -9.79 0.47 -12.04
C PRO A 210 -10.76 1.65 -12.16
N SER A 211 -11.07 2.31 -11.05
CA SER A 211 -12.00 3.44 -10.96
C SER A 211 -11.50 4.75 -11.62
N CYS A 212 -10.33 4.76 -12.26
CA CYS A 212 -9.78 5.89 -13.02
C CYS A 212 -9.86 7.25 -12.30
N ASN A 213 -9.49 7.28 -11.01
CA ASN A 213 -9.59 8.47 -10.16
C ASN A 213 -8.22 9.12 -9.90
N GLU A 214 -8.21 10.25 -9.19
CA GLU A 214 -6.98 10.98 -8.86
C GLU A 214 -6.04 10.19 -7.95
N CYS A 215 -6.55 9.29 -7.10
CA CYS A 215 -5.71 8.36 -6.34
C CYS A 215 -4.87 7.49 -7.28
N LEU A 216 -5.47 6.88 -8.30
CA LEU A 216 -4.75 6.06 -9.27
C LEU A 216 -3.64 6.86 -9.98
N LYS A 217 -3.94 8.09 -10.42
CA LYS A 217 -2.92 8.97 -11.02
C LYS A 217 -1.80 9.30 -10.04
N GLY A 218 -2.13 9.62 -8.79
CA GLY A 218 -1.16 9.94 -7.75
C GLY A 218 -0.21 8.78 -7.48
N ILE A 219 -0.76 7.57 -7.32
CA ILE A 219 0.01 6.33 -7.08
C ILE A 219 0.95 6.04 -8.26
N MET A 220 0.44 6.09 -9.49
CA MET A 220 1.28 5.83 -10.66
C MET A 220 2.31 6.95 -10.90
N ARG A 221 2.04 8.18 -10.46
CA ARG A 221 3.06 9.23 -10.46
C ARG A 221 4.21 8.89 -9.51
N VAL A 222 3.89 8.48 -8.28
CA VAL A 222 4.91 8.00 -7.32
C VAL A 222 5.74 6.89 -7.96
N PHE A 223 5.11 5.85 -8.53
CA PHE A 223 5.85 4.74 -9.13
C PHE A 223 6.73 5.13 -10.32
N SER A 224 6.35 6.17 -11.07
CA SER A 224 7.18 6.68 -12.17
C SER A 224 8.54 7.19 -11.69
N ASP A 225 8.63 7.74 -10.47
CA ASP A 225 9.88 8.27 -9.90
C ASP A 225 10.91 7.19 -9.55
N PHE A 226 10.43 5.94 -9.42
CA PHE A 226 11.23 4.75 -9.12
C PHE A 226 11.44 3.86 -10.35
N ALA A 227 10.58 3.96 -11.36
CA ALA A 227 10.62 3.11 -12.56
C ALA A 227 11.91 3.26 -13.38
N SER A 228 12.70 4.32 -13.19
CA SER A 228 13.99 4.49 -13.86
C SER A 228 15.11 3.66 -13.25
N ASN A 229 14.94 3.16 -12.01
CA ASN A 229 15.94 2.38 -11.32
C ASN A 229 15.74 0.89 -11.61
N LYS A 230 16.67 0.28 -12.37
CA LYS A 230 16.62 -1.14 -12.75
C LYS A 230 16.71 -2.12 -11.58
N THR A 231 17.18 -1.66 -10.40
CA THR A 231 17.20 -2.52 -9.21
C THR A 231 15.83 -2.63 -8.55
N GLN A 232 14.86 -1.78 -8.94
CA GLN A 232 13.50 -1.79 -8.43
C GLN A 232 12.60 -2.63 -9.36
N LEU A 233 11.78 -3.51 -8.80
CA LEU A 233 10.87 -4.36 -9.58
C LEU A 233 9.82 -3.55 -10.36
N ILE A 234 9.50 -2.35 -9.87
CA ILE A 234 8.61 -1.41 -10.56
C ILE A 234 9.14 -1.00 -11.95
N HIS A 235 10.45 -1.14 -12.21
CA HIS A 235 11.03 -0.92 -13.54
C HIS A 235 10.33 -1.77 -14.61
N GLU A 236 10.10 -3.05 -14.32
CA GLU A 236 9.51 -4.02 -15.25
C GLU A 236 7.98 -3.93 -15.29
N THR A 237 7.35 -3.57 -14.16
CA THR A 237 5.88 -3.61 -14.05
C THR A 237 5.21 -2.28 -14.40
N TYR A 238 5.92 -1.14 -14.33
CA TYR A 238 5.32 0.19 -14.50
C TYR A 238 4.73 0.41 -15.89
N GLN A 239 5.56 0.33 -16.93
CA GLN A 239 5.15 0.71 -18.29
C GLN A 239 4.02 -0.20 -18.83
N PRO A 240 4.10 -1.53 -18.72
CA PRO A 240 3.00 -2.41 -19.12
C PRO A 240 1.70 -2.11 -18.35
N ALA A 241 1.78 -1.84 -17.05
CA ALA A 241 0.61 -1.48 -16.24
C ALA A 241 0.00 -0.14 -16.69
N ALA A 242 0.82 0.89 -16.89
CA ALA A 242 0.40 2.20 -17.33
C ALA A 242 -0.32 2.15 -18.70
N GLN A 243 0.19 1.35 -19.64
CA GLN A 243 -0.45 1.13 -20.94
C GLN A 243 -1.84 0.49 -20.78
N GLN A 244 -1.97 -0.55 -19.96
CA GLN A 244 -3.25 -1.21 -19.70
C GLN A 244 -4.25 -0.31 -18.98
N MET A 245 -3.78 0.52 -18.04
CA MET A 245 -4.61 1.53 -17.38
C MET A 245 -5.10 2.60 -18.36
N ASN A 246 -4.28 3.04 -19.31
CA ASN A 246 -4.69 4.00 -20.34
C ASN A 246 -5.75 3.42 -21.29
N ILE A 247 -5.69 2.12 -21.59
CA ILE A 247 -6.75 1.44 -22.35
C ILE A 247 -8.09 1.44 -21.58
N ALA A 248 -8.06 1.52 -20.24
CA ALA A 248 -9.25 1.56 -19.40
C ALA A 248 -9.75 2.97 -19.10
N CYS A 249 -8.83 3.89 -18.81
CA CYS A 249 -9.14 5.21 -18.29
C CYS A 249 -9.12 6.31 -19.33
N GLY A 250 -8.74 5.99 -20.56
CA GLY A 250 -8.55 6.93 -21.65
C GLY A 250 -7.06 7.21 -21.93
N PRO A 251 -6.76 7.71 -23.14
CA PRO A 251 -5.39 8.03 -23.52
C PRO A 251 -4.77 9.04 -22.55
N GLU A 252 -3.47 8.88 -22.28
CA GLU A 252 -2.67 9.78 -21.45
C GLU A 252 -3.13 9.92 -19.99
N PHE A 253 -4.01 9.04 -19.49
CA PHE A 253 -4.45 9.06 -18.10
C PHE A 253 -3.28 8.86 -17.11
N ILE A 254 -2.41 7.88 -17.41
CA ILE A 254 -1.11 7.63 -16.77
C ILE A 254 0.00 7.95 -17.76
N ASN A 255 1.07 8.61 -17.29
CA ASN A 255 2.27 8.81 -18.09
C ASN A 255 2.98 7.46 -18.31
N THR A 256 3.21 7.08 -19.56
CA THR A 256 3.91 5.82 -19.90
C THR A 256 5.41 5.98 -20.05
N THR A 257 5.92 7.22 -19.96
CA THR A 257 7.34 7.51 -20.10
C THR A 257 8.03 7.38 -18.75
N ILE A 258 9.05 6.53 -18.67
CA ILE A 258 9.92 6.44 -17.51
C ILE A 258 10.87 7.65 -17.54
N PRO A 259 10.85 8.54 -16.52
CA PRO A 259 11.78 9.65 -16.47
C PRO A 259 13.21 9.11 -16.43
N VAL A 260 14.03 9.39 -17.43
CA VAL A 260 15.46 9.06 -17.35
C VAL A 260 16.09 10.04 -16.37
N LYS A 261 16.33 9.61 -15.12
CA LYS A 261 17.23 10.34 -14.23
C LYS A 261 18.62 10.28 -14.85
N GLN A 262 18.96 11.30 -15.63
CA GLN A 262 20.33 11.55 -16.02
C GLN A 262 21.10 11.72 -14.72
N ASN A 263 21.95 10.75 -14.36
CA ASN A 263 22.97 11.01 -13.37
C ASN A 263 23.74 12.21 -13.90
N GLY A 264 23.56 13.36 -13.26
CA GLY A 264 24.38 14.52 -13.50
C GLY A 264 25.80 14.16 -13.08
N SER A 265 26.55 13.47 -13.94
CA SER A 265 27.95 13.76 -14.08
C SER A 265 28.02 15.27 -14.21
N SER A 266 28.67 15.91 -13.27
CA SER A 266 28.98 17.32 -13.35
C SER A 266 29.94 17.49 -14.52
N ASP A 267 29.41 17.53 -15.74
CA ASP A 267 30.11 18.12 -16.86
C ASP A 267 30.23 19.60 -16.50
N LEU A 268 31.41 19.96 -16.02
CA LEU A 268 31.92 21.33 -16.00
C LEU A 268 31.90 21.82 -17.45
N HIS A 269 30.73 22.31 -17.89
CA HIS A 269 30.64 23.14 -19.05
C HIS A 269 31.31 24.46 -18.68
N VAL A 270 32.62 24.54 -18.89
CA VAL A 270 33.37 25.80 -18.89
C VAL A 270 32.74 26.66 -19.99
N SER A 271 31.78 27.49 -19.59
CA SER A 271 31.27 28.56 -20.44
C SER A 271 32.37 29.59 -20.57
N SER A 272 33.24 29.38 -21.55
CA SER A 272 34.17 30.37 -22.09
C SER A 272 33.34 31.47 -22.76
N SER A 273 32.88 32.44 -21.97
CA SER A 273 32.27 33.68 -22.47
C SER A 273 33.10 34.88 -22.01
N SER A 274 34.06 35.22 -22.87
CA SER A 274 34.46 36.57 -23.27
C SER A 274 34.66 37.66 -22.20
N LEU A 275 35.89 37.76 -21.71
CA LEU A 275 36.46 39.00 -21.16
C LEU A 275 36.81 39.97 -22.31
N VAL A 276 35.83 40.72 -22.82
CA VAL A 276 36.09 41.86 -23.72
C VAL A 276 35.17 43.03 -23.37
N THR A 277 35.33 43.61 -22.18
CA THR A 277 34.64 44.88 -21.82
C THR A 277 35.45 45.70 -20.80
N PHE A 278 36.75 45.93 -21.04
CA PHE A 278 37.51 46.90 -20.21
C PHE A 278 38.49 47.83 -20.94
N VAL A 279 38.48 47.87 -22.28
CA VAL A 279 39.38 48.77 -23.05
C VAL A 279 38.68 50.04 -23.57
N ALA A 280 37.34 50.14 -23.48
CA ALA A 280 36.60 51.29 -24.03
C ALA A 280 36.47 52.50 -23.07
N LEU A 281 36.98 52.42 -21.83
CA LEU A 281 36.82 53.48 -20.81
C LEU A 281 38.07 54.35 -20.59
N LEU A 282 39.18 54.07 -21.28
CA LEU A 282 40.40 54.88 -21.23
C LEU A 282 40.54 55.87 -22.40
N VAL A 283 39.74 55.74 -23.46
CA VAL A 283 39.79 56.62 -24.64
C VAL A 283 38.87 57.84 -24.49
N THR A 284 37.87 57.80 -23.61
CA THR A 284 36.95 58.94 -23.36
C THR A 284 37.49 59.94 -22.32
N VAL A 285 38.51 59.57 -21.54
CA VAL A 285 39.14 60.49 -20.56
C VAL A 285 40.25 61.33 -21.22
N PHE A 286 40.86 60.86 -22.30
CA PHE A 286 41.96 61.57 -22.97
C PHE A 286 41.48 62.66 -23.95
N THR A 287 40.23 62.64 -24.40
CA THR A 287 39.62 63.68 -25.26
C THR A 287 38.92 64.80 -24.49
N LEU A 288 38.91 64.74 -23.15
CA LEU A 288 38.36 65.79 -22.28
C LEU A 288 39.44 66.62 -21.56
N LEU A 289 40.72 66.39 -21.87
CA LEU A 289 41.88 67.11 -21.29
C LEU A 289 42.85 67.66 -22.35
N LEU A 290 42.39 67.87 -23.59
CA LEU A 290 43.09 68.62 -24.65
C LEU A 290 42.16 69.65 -25.28
#